data_AF-A0A1H8DE67-F1
#
_entry.id   AF-A0A1H8DE67-F1
#
_cell.length_a   1.000
_cell.length_b   1.000
_cell.length_c   1.000
_cell.angle_alpha   90.00
_cell.angle_beta   90.00
_cell.angle_gamma   90.00
#
_symmetry.space_group_name_H-M   'P 1'
#
loop_
_entity.id
_entity.type
_entity.pdbx_description
1 polymer ?
#
loop_
_entity_poly.entity_id
_entity_poly.type
_entity_poly.pdbx_seq_one_letter_code
_entity_poly.pdbx_strand_id
1 'polypeptide(L)'
;MVRQHIVFLTGAGVSAESGLSTFRGKDGMWTNEEWVHLASTDALYNETQKCLDFYNWRRKQLSEVEPNEAHKMIAELEKEHKVTVITQNVDNLHERAGSTEVIHLHGELRIMTKKVGTKVCLIRKEILKM
;
A
#
# COMPACT_ATOMS: atom_id res chain seq x y z
N MET A 1 21.63 -7.68 -25.93
CA MET A 1 21.13 -8.62 -24.90
C MET A 1 19.62 -8.77 -25.09
N VAL A 2 19.06 -9.95 -24.82
CA VAL A 2 17.61 -10.17 -24.88
C VAL A 2 16.98 -9.51 -23.65
N ARG A 3 16.03 -8.60 -23.86
CA ARG A 3 15.22 -8.06 -22.77
C ARG A 3 14.21 -9.12 -22.33
N GLN A 4 14.32 -9.60 -21.09
CA GLN A 4 13.33 -10.50 -20.51
C GLN A 4 12.14 -9.69 -19.95
N HIS A 5 11.01 -10.37 -19.78
CA HIS A 5 9.89 -9.85 -18.98
C HIS A 5 9.95 -10.48 -17.59
N ILE A 6 10.31 -9.68 -16.59
CA ILE A 6 10.43 -10.10 -15.20
C ILE A 6 9.18 -9.64 -14.44
N VAL A 7 8.57 -10.53 -13.68
CA VAL A 7 7.41 -10.23 -12.85
C VAL A 7 7.77 -10.42 -11.38
N PHE A 8 7.57 -9.38 -10.57
CA PHE A 8 7.71 -9.45 -9.12
C PHE A 8 6.34 -9.58 -8.47
N LEU A 9 6.17 -10.56 -7.58
CA LEU A 9 5.02 -10.63 -6.67
C LEU A 9 5.48 -10.23 -5.27
N THR A 10 5.03 -9.08 -4.77
CA THR A 10 5.50 -8.55 -3.48
C THR A 10 4.39 -8.47 -2.43
N GLY A 11 4.80 -8.46 -1.17
CA GLY A 11 3.93 -8.22 -0.01
C GLY A 11 4.69 -7.44 1.07
N ALA A 12 4.08 -7.28 2.25
CA ALA A 12 4.51 -6.28 3.23
C ALA A 12 5.97 -6.42 3.69
N GLY A 13 6.57 -7.61 3.56
CA GLY A 13 7.98 -7.85 3.85
C GLY A 13 8.93 -6.95 3.06
N VAL A 14 8.61 -6.61 1.79
CA VAL A 14 9.47 -5.73 0.99
C VAL A 14 9.55 -4.30 1.57
N SER A 15 8.53 -3.88 2.32
CA SER A 15 8.44 -2.55 2.94
C SER A 15 8.95 -2.52 4.39
N ALA A 16 9.34 -3.68 4.95
CA ALA A 16 9.76 -3.76 6.36
C ALA A 16 11.01 -2.92 6.65
N GLU A 17 12.02 -2.97 5.76
CA GLU A 17 13.25 -2.20 5.87
C GLU A 17 13.05 -0.69 5.64
N SER A 18 11.88 -0.29 5.12
CA SER A 18 11.47 1.12 5.05
C SER A 18 10.87 1.62 6.37
N GLY A 19 10.73 0.76 7.39
CA GLY A 19 10.13 1.11 8.68
C GLY A 19 8.62 0.88 8.77
N LEU A 20 8.01 0.22 7.76
CA LEU A 20 6.60 -0.17 7.83
C LEU A 20 6.45 -1.55 8.48
N SER A 21 5.60 -1.64 9.51
CA SER A 21 5.24 -2.92 10.11
C SER A 21 4.61 -3.86 9.07
N THR A 22 4.99 -5.12 9.12
CA THR A 22 4.35 -6.19 8.35
C THR A 22 3.04 -6.60 9.01
N PHE A 23 2.22 -7.37 8.29
CA PHE A 23 0.93 -7.83 8.79
C PHE A 23 1.03 -9.06 9.71
N ARG A 24 1.99 -9.96 9.47
CA ARG A 24 2.18 -11.23 10.20
C ARG A 24 3.60 -11.34 10.71
N GLY A 25 3.81 -12.18 11.73
CA GLY A 25 5.11 -12.41 12.36
C GLY A 25 5.10 -11.97 13.82
N LYS A 26 6.28 -12.04 14.47
CA LYS A 26 6.43 -11.75 15.91
C LYS A 26 5.91 -10.37 16.31
N ASP A 27 6.11 -9.38 15.44
CA ASP A 27 5.70 -7.98 15.65
C ASP A 27 4.71 -7.52 14.55
N GLY A 28 3.95 -8.47 13.97
CA GLY A 28 3.03 -8.21 12.88
C GLY A 28 1.75 -7.53 13.35
N MET A 29 1.20 -6.62 12.56
CA MET A 29 0.00 -5.86 12.92
C MET A 29 -1.22 -6.72 13.32
N TRP A 30 -1.37 -7.91 12.74
CA TRP A 30 -2.50 -8.80 13.03
C TRP A 30 -2.40 -9.55 14.36
N THR A 31 -1.36 -9.32 15.16
CA THR A 31 -1.38 -9.73 16.57
C THR A 31 -2.24 -8.82 17.44
N ASN A 32 -2.65 -7.66 16.91
CA ASN A 32 -3.58 -6.75 17.58
C ASN A 32 -5.00 -6.93 17.01
N GLU A 33 -5.89 -7.53 17.81
CA GLU A 33 -7.29 -7.79 17.43
C GLU A 33 -8.07 -6.52 17.07
N GLU A 34 -7.75 -5.40 17.71
CA GLU A 34 -8.37 -4.10 17.39
C GLU A 34 -8.02 -3.66 15.97
N TRP A 35 -6.76 -3.82 15.55
CA TRP A 35 -6.35 -3.44 14.20
C TRP A 35 -6.98 -4.34 13.13
N VAL A 36 -7.10 -5.64 13.43
CA VAL A 36 -7.83 -6.58 12.56
C VAL A 36 -9.28 -6.14 12.39
N HIS A 37 -9.95 -5.77 13.48
CA HIS A 37 -11.31 -5.27 13.46
C HIS A 37 -11.44 -3.97 12.66
N LEU A 38 -10.58 -2.98 12.92
CA LEU A 38 -10.62 -1.68 12.24
C LEU A 38 -10.34 -1.78 10.73
N ALA A 39 -9.65 -2.83 10.29
CA ALA A 39 -9.43 -3.16 8.88
C ALA A 39 -10.56 -3.96 8.22
N SER A 40 -11.72 -4.13 8.88
CA SER A 40 -12.86 -4.90 8.37
C SER A 40 -13.97 -4.04 7.73
N THR A 41 -14.82 -4.67 6.93
CA THR A 41 -16.04 -4.04 6.44
C THR A 41 -17.04 -3.74 7.56
N ASP A 42 -17.04 -4.53 8.63
CA ASP A 42 -17.91 -4.30 9.78
C ASP A 42 -17.59 -2.96 10.46
N ALA A 43 -16.31 -2.72 10.76
CA ALA A 43 -15.85 -1.45 11.29
C ALA A 43 -16.10 -0.29 10.32
N LEU A 44 -15.99 -0.52 9.00
CA LEU A 44 -16.32 0.51 8.01
C LEU A 44 -17.80 0.95 8.09
N TYR A 45 -18.74 0.02 8.32
CA TYR A 45 -20.17 0.32 8.34
C TYR A 45 -20.70 0.75 9.71
N ASN A 46 -20.18 0.16 10.78
CA ASN A 46 -20.69 0.32 12.15
C ASN A 46 -19.83 1.24 13.01
N GLU A 47 -18.54 1.41 12.67
CA GLU A 47 -17.56 2.22 13.41
C GLU A 47 -16.73 3.11 12.47
N THR A 48 -17.40 3.69 11.45
CA THR A 48 -16.75 4.35 10.30
C THR A 48 -15.66 5.34 10.71
N GLN A 49 -15.89 6.16 11.73
CA GLN A 49 -14.90 7.16 12.16
C GLN A 49 -13.62 6.50 12.67
N LYS A 50 -13.71 5.44 13.49
CA LYS A 50 -12.52 4.72 13.99
C LYS A 50 -11.79 4.01 12.87
N CYS A 51 -12.53 3.40 11.93
CA CYS A 51 -11.95 2.79 10.74
C CYS A 51 -11.16 3.84 9.92
N LEU A 52 -11.74 5.01 9.68
CA LEU A 52 -11.08 6.11 8.97
C LEU A 52 -9.86 6.65 9.73
N ASP A 53 -9.93 6.80 11.05
CA ASP A 53 -8.83 7.26 11.89
C ASP A 53 -7.66 6.27 11.86
N PHE A 54 -7.94 4.96 11.91
CA PHE A 54 -6.93 3.92 11.73
C PHE A 54 -6.21 4.05 10.39
N TYR A 55 -6.94 4.18 9.28
CA TYR A 55 -6.31 4.35 7.97
C TYR A 55 -5.61 5.71 7.80
N ASN A 56 -6.07 6.77 8.47
CA ASN A 56 -5.36 8.06 8.49
C ASN A 56 -4.03 7.98 9.24
N TRP A 57 -4.00 7.27 10.37
CA TRP A 57 -2.75 6.97 11.06
C TRP A 57 -1.79 6.20 10.14
N ARG A 58 -2.27 5.18 9.41
CA ARG A 58 -1.46 4.46 8.42
C ARG A 58 -0.92 5.37 7.30
N ARG A 59 -1.74 6.30 6.80
CA ARG A 59 -1.32 7.28 5.77
C ARG A 59 -0.23 8.21 6.28
N LYS A 60 -0.32 8.64 7.54
CA LYS A 60 0.73 9.44 8.18
C LYS A 60 2.03 8.65 8.26
N GLN A 61 2.01 7.41 8.73
CA GLN A 61 3.21 6.56 8.75
C GLN A 61 3.81 6.40 7.34
N LEU A 62 2.99 6.17 6.31
CA LEU A 62 3.45 6.08 4.92
C LEU A 62 4.14 7.36 4.44
N SER A 63 3.69 8.54 4.89
CA SER A 63 4.29 9.82 4.53
C SER A 63 5.67 10.07 5.17
N GLU A 64 6.01 9.31 6.22
CA GLU A 64 7.24 9.48 7.02
C GLU A 64 8.35 8.48 6.63
N VAL A 65 8.07 7.54 5.73
CA VAL A 65 9.03 6.50 5.28
C VAL A 65 9.43 6.71 3.82
N GLU A 66 10.60 6.20 3.43
CA GLU A 66 11.13 6.25 2.06
C GLU A 66 11.35 4.83 1.48
N PRO A 67 11.42 4.66 0.14
CA PRO A 67 11.74 3.37 -0.45
C PRO A 67 13.13 2.88 -0.05
N ASN A 68 13.20 1.62 0.38
CA ASN A 68 14.47 0.95 0.67
C ASN A 68 15.14 0.39 -0.60
N GLU A 69 16.29 -0.27 -0.42
CA GLU A 69 17.09 -0.82 -1.53
C GLU A 69 16.35 -1.87 -2.36
N ALA A 70 15.46 -2.68 -1.77
CA ALA A 70 14.70 -3.68 -2.51
C ALA A 70 13.81 -3.01 -3.58
N HIS A 71 13.11 -1.93 -3.23
CA HIS A 71 12.29 -1.18 -4.18
C HIS A 71 13.15 -0.53 -5.28
N LYS A 72 14.28 0.10 -4.89
CA LYS A 72 15.17 0.76 -5.84
C LYS A 72 15.78 -0.22 -6.83
N MET A 73 16.21 -1.40 -6.38
CA MET A 73 16.74 -2.43 -7.27
C MET A 73 15.69 -2.96 -8.24
N ILE A 74 14.45 -3.16 -7.78
CA ILE A 74 13.35 -3.58 -8.67
C ILE A 74 13.09 -2.52 -9.74
N ALA A 75 13.04 -1.24 -9.37
CA ALA A 75 12.89 -0.14 -10.32
C ALA A 75 14.08 -0.03 -11.29
N GLU A 76 15.31 -0.22 -10.81
CA GLU A 76 16.52 -0.16 -11.63
C GLU A 76 16.54 -1.20 -12.75
N LEU A 77 15.99 -2.41 -12.48
CA LEU A 77 15.89 -3.47 -13.49
C LEU A 77 15.06 -3.07 -14.71
N GLU A 78 14.18 -2.06 -14.61
CA GLU A 78 13.41 -1.55 -15.75
C GLU A 78 14.30 -0.94 -16.84
N LYS A 79 15.53 -0.54 -16.53
CA LYS A 79 16.48 -0.01 -17.53
C LYS A 79 16.89 -1.09 -18.55
N GLU A 80 17.00 -2.33 -18.09
CA GLU A 80 17.51 -3.45 -18.87
C GLU A 80 16.42 -4.44 -19.29
N HIS A 81 15.31 -4.49 -18.56
CA HIS A 81 14.25 -5.48 -18.73
C HIS A 81 12.87 -4.84 -18.72
N LYS A 82 11.88 -5.54 -19.27
CA LYS A 82 10.49 -5.21 -18.99
C LYS A 82 10.19 -5.75 -17.59
N VAL A 83 9.81 -4.89 -16.65
CA VAL A 83 9.42 -5.30 -15.30
C VAL A 83 7.93 -5.04 -15.10
N THR A 84 7.27 -5.94 -14.37
CA THR A 84 5.92 -5.69 -13.84
C THR A 84 5.91 -6.07 -12.38
N VAL A 85 5.46 -5.16 -11.52
CA VAL A 85 5.32 -5.41 -10.10
C VAL A 85 3.85 -5.67 -9.80
N ILE A 86 3.54 -6.86 -9.31
CA ILE A 86 2.23 -7.19 -8.75
C ILE A 86 2.39 -7.16 -7.24
N THR A 87 1.73 -6.23 -6.55
CA THR A 87 1.91 -6.04 -5.11
C THR A 87 0.62 -6.24 -4.34
N GLN A 88 0.75 -6.93 -3.20
CA GLN A 88 -0.29 -6.99 -2.16
C GLN A 88 -0.25 -5.77 -1.24
N ASN A 89 0.79 -4.94 -1.33
CA ASN A 89 0.92 -3.76 -0.50
C ASN A 89 -0.07 -2.69 -0.96
N VAL A 90 -0.50 -1.88 0.01
CA VAL A 90 -1.32 -0.69 -0.22
C VAL A 90 -0.50 0.60 -0.10
N ASP A 91 0.79 0.50 0.27
CA ASP A 91 1.75 1.60 0.18
C ASP A 91 2.15 1.89 -1.28
N ASN A 92 2.82 3.01 -1.53
CA ASN A 92 3.26 3.40 -2.87
C ASN A 92 4.80 3.49 -2.99
N LEU A 93 5.53 2.62 -2.28
CA LEU A 93 6.99 2.67 -2.23
C LEU A 93 7.65 2.20 -3.53
N HIS A 94 7.01 1.31 -4.30
CA HIS A 94 7.49 0.90 -5.63
C HIS A 94 7.47 2.08 -6.60
N GLU A 95 6.37 2.82 -6.67
CA GLU A 95 6.23 3.99 -7.53
C GLU A 95 7.21 5.09 -7.12
N ARG A 96 7.36 5.31 -5.80
CA ARG A 96 8.33 6.30 -5.27
C ARG A 96 9.77 5.91 -5.56
N ALA A 97 10.09 4.61 -5.65
CA ALA A 97 11.40 4.12 -6.06
C ALA A 97 11.65 4.24 -7.58
N GLY A 98 10.59 4.42 -8.36
CA GLY A 98 10.66 4.60 -9.82
C GLY A 98 10.09 3.47 -10.66
N SER A 99 9.48 2.44 -10.06
CA SER A 99 8.78 1.41 -10.83
C SER A 99 7.62 2.01 -11.60
N THR A 100 7.50 1.69 -12.89
CA THR A 100 6.51 2.30 -13.79
C THR A 100 5.28 1.44 -14.05
N GLU A 101 5.40 0.12 -13.96
CA GLU A 101 4.31 -0.84 -14.18
C GLU A 101 3.98 -1.61 -12.89
N VAL A 102 3.14 -1.00 -12.03
CA VAL A 102 2.73 -1.55 -10.73
C VAL A 102 1.24 -1.86 -10.70
N ILE A 103 0.88 -3.07 -10.25
CA ILE A 103 -0.48 -3.56 -10.11
C ILE A 103 -0.77 -3.81 -8.62
N HIS A 104 -1.66 -3.02 -8.04
CA HIS A 104 -2.11 -3.15 -6.64
C HIS A 104 -3.27 -4.12 -6.49
N LEU A 105 -3.01 -5.32 -5.97
CA LEU A 105 -4.03 -6.35 -5.75
C LEU A 105 -5.04 -5.97 -4.67
N HIS A 106 -4.62 -5.22 -3.65
CA HIS A 106 -5.43 -4.86 -2.48
C HIS A 106 -5.83 -3.38 -2.46
N GLY A 107 -5.69 -2.69 -3.60
CA GLY A 107 -5.91 -1.25 -3.71
C GLY A 107 -4.76 -0.43 -3.13
N GLU A 108 -5.00 0.87 -2.98
CA GLU A 108 -3.98 1.85 -2.59
C GLU A 108 -4.46 2.67 -1.39
N LEU A 109 -3.60 2.83 -0.39
CA LEU A 109 -3.92 3.55 0.84
C LEU A 109 -4.27 5.02 0.59
N ARG A 110 -3.70 5.60 -0.48
CA ARG A 110 -3.90 6.99 -0.90
C ARG A 110 -5.15 7.22 -1.73
N ILE A 111 -5.87 6.16 -2.10
CA ILE A 111 -7.10 6.23 -2.87
C ILE A 111 -8.23 5.73 -1.99
N MET A 112 -9.22 6.60 -1.76
CA MET A 112 -10.48 6.18 -1.18
C MET A 112 -11.59 6.47 -2.18
N THR A 113 -12.47 5.50 -2.41
CA THR A 113 -13.65 5.72 -3.23
C THR A 113 -14.89 5.60 -2.38
N LYS A 114 -15.81 6.56 -2.52
CA LYS A 114 -17.17 6.40 -2.03
C LYS A 114 -18.07 6.17 -3.23
N LYS A 115 -18.80 5.05 -3.22
CA LYS A 115 -19.88 4.81 -4.18
C LYS A 115 -21.17 5.41 -3.62
N VAL A 116 -21.75 6.36 -4.33
CA VAL A 116 -23.08 6.93 -4.03
C VAL A 116 -23.96 6.68 -5.26
N GLY A 117 -24.87 5.70 -5.14
CA GLY A 117 -25.61 5.20 -6.30
C GLY A 117 -24.68 4.56 -7.33
N THR A 118 -24.68 5.06 -8.57
CA THR A 118 -23.79 4.59 -9.65
C THR A 118 -22.48 5.38 -9.75
N LYS A 119 -22.31 6.45 -8.97
CA LYS A 119 -21.13 7.32 -9.03
C LYS A 119 -20.04 6.83 -8.07
N VAL A 120 -18.82 6.69 -8.58
CA VAL A 120 -17.61 6.45 -7.78
C VAL A 120 -16.89 7.79 -7.65
N CYS A 121 -16.81 8.33 -6.43
CA CYS A 121 -16.07 9.54 -6.15
C CYS A 121 -14.69 9.18 -5.59
N LEU A 122 -13.62 9.64 -6.24
CA LEU A 122 -12.28 9.63 -5.66
C LEU A 122 -12.22 10.71 -4.57
N ILE A 123 -11.94 10.29 -3.35
CA ILE A 123 -11.70 11.19 -2.25
C ILE A 123 -10.21 11.56 -2.31
N ARG A 124 -9.95 12.75 -2.88
CA ARG A 124 -8.61 13.33 -2.99
C ARG A 124 -8.22 14.02 -1.68
N LYS A 125 -6.93 14.38 -1.60
CA LYS A 125 -6.16 14.88 -0.44
C LYS A 125 -6.90 15.85 0.50
N GLU A 126 -7.91 16.58 0.04
CA GLU A 126 -8.68 17.57 0.83
C GLU A 126 -9.47 16.97 2.01
N ILE A 127 -9.81 15.68 1.99
CA ILE A 127 -10.47 14.99 3.14
C ILE A 127 -9.46 14.38 4.10
N LEU A 128 -8.23 14.15 3.64
CA LEU A 128 -7.12 13.81 4.51
C LEU A 128 -6.72 15.10 5.24
N LYS A 129 -7.30 15.35 6.41
CA LYS A 129 -6.83 16.40 7.33
C LYS A 129 -5.41 16.01 7.82
N MET A 130 -4.43 16.07 6.93
CA MET A 130 -3.00 15.99 7.20
C MET A 130 -2.44 17.41 7.18
#